data_AF-A0A2W1KSC6-F1
#
_entry.id   AF-A0A2W1KSC6-F1
#
_cell.length_a   1.000
_cell.length_b   1.000
_cell.length_c   1.000
_cell.angle_alpha   90.00
_cell.angle_beta   90.00
_cell.angle_gamma   90.00
#
_symmetry.space_group_name_H-M   'P 1'
#
loop_
_entity.id
_entity.type
_entity.pdbx_description
1 polymer ?
#
loop_
_entity_poly.entity_id
_entity_poly.type
_entity_poly.pdbx_seq_one_letter_code
_entity_poly.pdbx_strand_id
1 'polypeptide(L)'
;MKNNNRVNSTDQKNGFAVDEAARHFFRASATDFKKIPGSPIAYWVSKRVRLIFDKFPPVGGISNIRAGMATGDNDRHVRIWHEVNTENLKLNAHSTADVWGNGKNKWVLFNKGGDIRKLY
;
A
#
# COMPACT_ATOMS: atom_id res chain seq x y z
N MET A 1 -28.83 39.70 57.98
CA MET A 1 -28.28 38.56 58.73
C MET A 1 -29.32 37.46 58.85
N LYS A 2 -29.12 36.33 58.16
CA LYS A 2 -29.18 34.94 58.70
C LYS A 2 -29.09 33.95 57.53
N ASN A 3 -27.96 33.24 57.53
CA ASN A 3 -27.63 32.07 56.72
C ASN A 3 -28.70 30.98 56.84
N ASN A 4 -28.94 30.23 55.76
CA ASN A 4 -29.12 28.78 55.90
C ASN A 4 -28.87 28.00 54.59
N ASN A 5 -27.89 27.09 54.67
CA ASN A 5 -27.81 25.74 54.09
C ASN A 5 -27.89 25.53 52.57
N ARG A 6 -26.83 24.92 52.01
CA ARG A 6 -26.74 23.45 51.86
C ARG A 6 -25.35 23.04 51.36
N VAL A 7 -24.67 22.21 52.15
CA VAL A 7 -23.47 21.49 51.76
C VAL A 7 -23.93 20.34 50.85
N ASN A 8 -23.67 20.43 49.54
CA ASN A 8 -23.87 19.30 48.66
C ASN A 8 -22.58 18.47 48.60
N SER A 9 -22.54 17.48 49.49
CA SER A 9 -21.67 16.32 49.48
C SER A 9 -22.19 15.29 48.48
N THR A 10 -21.62 15.26 47.27
CA THR A 10 -21.64 14.16 46.26
C THR A 10 -21.04 14.78 45.00
N ASP A 11 -19.84 14.45 44.52
CA ASP A 11 -19.45 13.17 43.97
C ASP A 11 -17.93 12.98 44.04
N GLN A 12 -17.47 12.29 45.08
CA GLN A 12 -16.22 11.53 44.99
C GLN A 12 -16.58 10.10 44.65
N LYS A 13 -16.68 9.79 43.35
CA LYS A 13 -16.62 8.43 42.77
C LYS A 13 -16.93 8.56 41.27
N ASN A 14 -15.91 8.73 40.44
CA ASN A 14 -15.92 8.31 39.02
C ASN A 14 -14.54 8.42 38.35
N GLY A 15 -13.46 8.17 39.08
CA GLY A 15 -12.09 8.25 38.54
C GLY A 15 -11.59 6.99 37.80
N PHE A 16 -12.26 5.84 37.96
CA PHE A 16 -11.71 4.55 37.52
C PHE A 16 -12.41 3.94 36.29
N ALA A 17 -13.63 4.35 35.96
CA ALA A 17 -14.39 3.79 34.83
C ALA A 17 -14.14 4.52 33.50
N VAL A 18 -13.52 5.70 33.53
CA VAL A 18 -13.27 6.54 32.34
C VAL A 18 -12.03 6.08 31.56
N ASP A 19 -11.09 5.40 32.23
CA ASP A 19 -9.76 5.07 31.69
C ASP A 19 -9.78 3.86 30.74
N GLU A 20 -10.67 2.88 30.98
CA GLU A 20 -10.76 1.68 30.15
C GLU A 20 -11.54 1.95 28.86
N ALA A 21 -12.60 2.77 28.93
CA ALA A 21 -13.35 3.19 27.77
C ALA A 21 -12.48 4.08 26.84
N ALA A 22 -11.66 4.97 27.41
CA ALA A 22 -10.77 5.87 26.66
C ALA A 22 -9.75 5.13 25.78
N ARG A 23 -9.34 3.91 26.14
CA ARG A 23 -8.40 3.09 25.34
C ARG A 23 -8.98 2.65 23.99
N HIS A 24 -10.31 2.65 23.84
CA HIS A 24 -10.99 2.24 22.61
C HIS A 24 -11.62 3.40 21.84
N PHE A 25 -11.52 4.65 22.33
CA PHE A 25 -12.04 5.83 21.62
C PHE A 25 -11.00 6.44 20.70
N PHE A 26 -11.29 6.41 19.39
CA PHE A 26 -10.50 7.14 18.40
C PHE A 26 -11.15 8.49 18.08
N ARG A 27 -10.42 9.58 18.31
CA ARG A 27 -10.83 10.93 17.89
C ARG A 27 -10.14 11.31 16.59
N ALA A 28 -10.92 11.67 15.57
CA ALA A 28 -10.44 12.25 14.32
C ALA A 28 -11.17 13.59 14.08
N SER A 29 -10.44 14.61 13.65
CA SER A 29 -11.03 15.91 13.32
C SER A 29 -11.61 15.91 11.90
N ALA A 30 -12.58 16.79 11.63
CA ALA A 30 -13.10 17.01 10.28
C ALA A 30 -11.99 17.37 9.26
N THR A 31 -10.94 18.03 9.73
CA THR A 31 -9.76 18.39 8.94
C THR A 31 -8.91 17.18 8.54
N ASP A 32 -8.93 16.09 9.32
CA ASP A 32 -8.17 14.89 8.99
C ASP A 32 -8.76 14.12 7.80
N PHE A 33 -10.07 14.18 7.60
CA PHE A 33 -10.71 13.53 6.45
C PHE A 33 -10.41 14.25 5.13
N LYS A 34 -10.21 15.57 5.16
CA LYS A 34 -9.87 16.36 3.97
C LYS A 34 -8.47 16.08 3.41
N LYS A 35 -7.58 15.48 4.20
CA LYS A 35 -6.20 15.14 3.78
C LYS A 35 -6.14 14.04 2.72
N ILE A 36 -7.15 13.18 2.66
CA ILE A 36 -7.22 12.11 1.66
C ILE A 36 -8.12 12.60 0.52
N PRO A 37 -7.65 12.55 -0.75
CA PRO A 37 -8.47 12.89 -1.90
C PRO A 37 -9.81 12.12 -1.89
N GLY A 38 -10.92 12.82 -2.12
CA GLY A 38 -12.28 12.26 -2.02
C GLY A 38 -12.87 12.22 -0.60
N SER A 39 -12.11 12.61 0.42
CA SER A 39 -12.54 12.72 1.82
C SER A 39 -13.25 11.48 2.42
N PRO A 40 -12.70 10.26 2.29
CA PRO A 40 -13.30 9.06 2.86
C PRO A 40 -13.26 9.07 4.40
N ILE A 41 -14.31 8.53 5.03
CA ILE A 41 -14.35 8.30 6.49
C ILE A 41 -13.67 6.95 6.77
N ALA A 42 -12.35 6.97 6.95
CA ALA A 42 -11.55 5.75 7.15
C ALA A 42 -10.98 5.68 8.59
N TYR A 43 -11.64 4.90 9.45
CA TYR A 43 -11.30 4.80 10.88
C TYR A 43 -10.06 3.94 11.16
N TRP A 44 -9.68 3.06 10.24
CA TRP A 44 -8.53 2.16 10.36
C TRP A 44 -7.20 2.79 9.87
N VAL A 45 -7.26 3.95 9.24
CA VAL A 45 -6.10 4.55 8.58
C VAL A 45 -5.18 5.22 9.60
N SER A 46 -3.94 4.75 9.65
CA SER A 46 -2.92 5.28 10.56
C SER A 46 -2.61 6.76 10.27
N LYS A 47 -2.12 7.47 11.29
CA LYS A 47 -1.66 8.86 11.14
C LYS A 47 -0.59 9.01 10.05
N ARG A 48 0.31 8.02 9.93
CA ARG A 48 1.37 8.00 8.92
C ARG A 48 0.82 7.97 7.51
N VAL A 49 -0.19 7.13 7.24
CA VAL A 49 -0.81 7.06 5.90
C VAL A 49 -1.49 8.38 5.55
N ARG A 50 -2.21 9.01 6.49
CA ARG A 50 -2.80 10.35 6.28
C ARG A 50 -1.77 11.42 5.92
N LEU A 51 -0.63 11.42 6.61
CA LEU A 51 0.46 12.36 6.32
C LEU A 51 1.08 12.15 4.93
N ILE A 52 1.07 10.91 4.41
CA ILE A 52 1.62 10.62 3.08
C ILE A 52 0.76 11.30 2.01
N PHE A 53 -0.57 11.20 2.10
CA PHE A 53 -1.50 11.85 1.17
C PHE A 53 -1.45 13.39 1.23
N ASP A 54 -1.15 13.96 2.38
CA ASP A 54 -1.05 15.41 2.59
C ASP A 54 0.28 15.99 2.09
N LYS A 55 1.39 15.28 2.32
CA LYS A 55 2.74 15.81 2.05
C LYS A 55 3.30 15.48 0.68
N PHE A 56 2.90 14.37 0.06
CA PHE A 56 3.54 13.89 -1.16
C PHE A 56 2.56 13.94 -2.35
N PRO A 57 3.07 14.26 -3.55
CA PRO A 57 2.24 14.20 -4.75
C PRO A 57 1.83 12.75 -5.04
N PRO A 58 0.69 12.56 -5.75
CA PRO A 58 0.27 11.24 -6.18
C PRO A 58 1.32 10.61 -7.09
N VAL A 59 1.50 9.29 -6.98
CA VAL A 59 2.49 8.53 -7.78
C VAL A 59 2.29 8.75 -9.29
N GLY A 60 1.05 8.89 -9.74
CA GLY A 60 0.73 9.18 -11.14
C GLY A 60 1.23 10.55 -11.64
N GLY A 61 1.52 11.50 -10.74
CA GLY A 61 2.16 12.76 -11.10
C GLY A 61 3.69 12.68 -11.16
N ILE A 62 4.30 11.61 -10.62
CA ILE A 62 5.76 11.40 -10.59
C ILE A 62 6.18 10.48 -11.74
N SER A 63 5.39 9.45 -12.02
CA SER A 63 5.74 8.43 -13.00
C SER A 63 4.50 7.89 -13.71
N ASN A 64 4.69 7.59 -15.00
CA ASN A 64 3.72 6.85 -15.78
C ASN A 64 3.73 5.39 -15.32
N ILE A 65 2.66 4.97 -14.68
CA ILE A 65 2.43 3.57 -14.36
C ILE A 65 2.27 2.81 -15.69
N ARG A 66 3.20 1.89 -15.96
CA ARG A 66 3.12 1.00 -17.11
C ARG A 66 2.80 -0.40 -16.63
N ALA A 67 1.99 -1.11 -17.42
CA ALA A 67 1.86 -2.55 -17.25
C ALA A 67 3.23 -3.20 -17.49
N GLY A 68 3.49 -4.30 -16.77
CA GLY A 68 4.64 -5.16 -17.06
C GLY A 68 4.56 -5.79 -18.45
N MET A 69 5.49 -6.70 -18.75
CA MET A 69 5.50 -7.40 -20.03
C MET A 69 4.29 -8.34 -20.12
N ALA A 70 3.38 -8.06 -21.06
CA ALA A 70 2.26 -8.93 -21.39
C ALA A 70 2.62 -9.75 -22.63
N THR A 71 2.82 -11.05 -22.44
CA THR A 71 3.20 -12.00 -23.51
C THR A 71 2.03 -12.35 -24.43
N GLY A 72 0.78 -12.13 -24.01
CA GLY A 72 -0.46 -12.44 -24.74
C GLY A 72 -0.75 -13.94 -24.88
N ASP A 73 0.30 -14.75 -25.05
CA ASP A 73 0.30 -16.20 -25.12
C ASP A 73 1.53 -16.71 -24.36
N ASN A 74 1.30 -17.23 -23.15
CA ASN A 74 2.36 -17.75 -22.29
C ASN A 74 2.94 -19.05 -22.84
N ASP A 75 2.13 -19.92 -23.42
CA ASP A 75 2.55 -21.25 -23.86
C ASP A 75 3.46 -21.15 -25.09
N ARG A 76 3.36 -20.07 -25.85
CA ARG A 76 4.28 -19.78 -26.94
C ARG A 76 5.55 -19.04 -26.52
N HIS A 77 5.47 -18.11 -25.59
CA HIS A 77 6.55 -17.14 -25.32
C HIS A 77 7.25 -17.30 -23.97
N VAL A 78 6.76 -18.17 -23.08
CA VAL A 78 7.36 -18.41 -21.76
C VAL A 78 7.79 -19.86 -21.65
N ARG A 79 9.02 -20.08 -21.19
CA ARG A 79 9.60 -21.40 -20.93
C ARG A 79 10.24 -21.41 -19.55
N ILE A 80 10.29 -22.58 -18.92
CA ILE A 80 11.07 -22.75 -17.69
C ILE A 80 12.57 -22.80 -18.05
N TRP A 81 13.44 -22.38 -17.14
CA TRP A 81 14.87 -22.21 -17.43
C TRP A 81 15.57 -23.47 -17.94
N HIS A 82 15.13 -24.66 -17.51
CA HIS A 82 15.70 -25.93 -17.96
C HIS A 82 15.12 -26.44 -19.29
N GLU A 83 14.08 -25.80 -19.84
CA GLU A 83 13.49 -26.16 -21.14
C GLU A 83 14.22 -25.49 -22.32
N VAL A 84 15.11 -24.53 -22.02
CA VAL A 84 15.79 -23.71 -23.01
C VAL A 84 17.25 -24.14 -23.15
N ASN A 85 17.72 -24.29 -24.40
CA ASN A 85 19.15 -24.46 -24.65
C ASN A 85 19.91 -23.20 -24.20
N THR A 86 20.91 -23.40 -23.34
CA THR A 86 21.77 -22.34 -22.77
C THR A 86 22.50 -21.53 -23.84
N GLU A 87 22.79 -22.11 -25.01
CA GLU A 87 23.40 -21.41 -26.14
C GLU A 87 22.50 -20.31 -26.73
N ASN A 88 21.18 -20.47 -26.59
CA ASN A 88 20.18 -19.53 -27.09
C ASN A 88 19.67 -18.58 -26.00
N LEU A 89 20.22 -18.65 -24.78
CA LEU A 89 19.79 -17.88 -23.62
C LEU A 89 20.74 -16.71 -23.34
N LYS A 90 20.20 -15.49 -23.34
CA LYS A 90 20.94 -14.28 -22.96
C LYS A 90 20.58 -13.86 -21.54
N LEU A 91 21.55 -13.97 -20.62
CA LEU A 91 21.37 -13.62 -19.20
C LEU A 91 21.58 -12.12 -18.93
N ASN A 92 22.60 -11.52 -19.53
CA ASN A 92 23.01 -10.14 -19.31
C ASN A 92 22.72 -9.30 -20.55
N ALA A 93 21.46 -8.95 -20.78
CA ALA A 93 21.03 -8.06 -21.85
C ALA A 93 20.73 -6.67 -21.28
N HIS A 94 21.35 -5.63 -21.86
CA HIS A 94 21.10 -4.24 -21.50
C HIS A 94 20.31 -3.51 -22.60
N SER A 95 20.27 -4.07 -23.80
CA SER A 95 19.53 -3.54 -24.94
C SER A 95 18.90 -4.65 -25.79
N THR A 96 17.96 -4.27 -26.65
CA THR A 96 17.40 -5.17 -27.66
C THR A 96 18.45 -5.62 -28.68
N ALA A 97 19.43 -4.77 -28.99
CA ALA A 97 20.53 -5.12 -29.89
C ALA A 97 21.43 -6.22 -29.31
N ASP A 98 21.65 -6.23 -27.99
CA ASP A 98 22.48 -7.25 -27.31
C ASP A 98 21.88 -8.66 -27.44
N VAL A 99 20.55 -8.73 -27.54
CA VAL A 99 19.81 -9.98 -27.66
C VAL A 99 19.72 -10.38 -29.13
N TRP A 100 19.19 -9.49 -29.97
CA TRP A 100 18.75 -9.84 -31.33
C TRP A 100 19.77 -9.51 -32.42
N GLY A 101 20.76 -8.65 -32.15
CA GLY A 101 21.70 -8.16 -33.16
C GLY A 101 22.61 -9.24 -33.76
N ASN A 102 22.90 -10.29 -32.99
CA ASN A 102 23.78 -11.37 -33.42
C ASN A 102 23.01 -12.60 -33.93
N GLY A 103 21.67 -12.61 -33.86
CA GLY A 103 20.79 -13.72 -34.27
C GLY A 103 20.92 -15.04 -33.48
N LYS A 104 21.90 -15.15 -32.58
CA LYS A 104 22.16 -16.36 -31.78
C LYS A 104 21.21 -16.53 -30.59
N ASN A 105 20.77 -15.44 -29.97
CA ASN A 105 19.93 -15.52 -28.79
C ASN A 105 18.46 -15.52 -29.17
N LYS A 106 17.68 -16.33 -28.46
CA LYS A 106 16.22 -16.43 -28.61
C LYS A 106 15.48 -16.12 -27.31
N TRP A 107 16.13 -16.32 -26.17
CA TRP A 107 15.50 -16.26 -24.86
C TRP A 107 16.20 -15.27 -23.95
N VAL A 108 15.42 -14.59 -23.12
CA VAL A 108 15.89 -13.65 -22.09
C VAL A 108 15.22 -14.01 -20.77
N LEU A 109 15.89 -13.68 -19.66
CA LEU A 109 15.29 -13.84 -18.34
C LEU A 109 14.11 -12.90 -18.17
N PHE A 110 12.99 -13.46 -17.74
CA PHE A 110 11.76 -12.73 -17.45
C PHE A 110 11.25 -13.18 -16.08
N ASN A 111 10.88 -12.21 -15.24
CA ASN A 111 10.21 -12.49 -13.98
C ASN A 111 8.71 -12.63 -14.24
N LYS A 112 8.23 -13.86 -14.28
CA LYS A 112 6.79 -14.14 -14.25
C LYS A 112 6.32 -14.08 -12.81
N GLY A 113 5.42 -13.15 -12.51
CA GLY A 113 4.68 -13.17 -11.26
C GLY A 113 4.01 -14.53 -11.09
N GLY A 114 4.12 -15.12 -9.91
CA GLY A 114 3.48 -16.41 -9.61
C GLY A 114 1.96 -16.31 -9.68
N ASP A 115 1.31 -17.46 -9.47
CA ASP A 115 -0.15 -17.50 -9.45
C ASP A 115 -0.73 -16.51 -8.45
N ILE A 116 -1.89 -15.95 -8.81
CA ILE A 116 -2.55 -14.92 -8.03
C ILE A 116 -2.80 -15.40 -6.60
N ARG A 117 -2.20 -14.73 -5.62
CA ARG A 117 -2.52 -14.93 -4.21
C ARG A 117 -3.67 -14.01 -3.83
N LYS A 118 -4.87 -14.57 -3.70
CA LYS A 118 -6.01 -13.85 -3.11
C LYS A 118 -5.80 -13.80 -1.60
N LEU A 119 -5.56 -12.62 -1.06
CA LEU A 119 -5.57 -12.39 0.39
C LEU A 119 -7.04 -12.33 0.82
N TYR A 120 -7.43 -13.20 1.74
CA TYR A 120 -8.74 -13.26 2.38
C TYR A 120 -8.77 -12.41 3.65
#